data_AF-A0A0F5JY64-F1
#
_entry.id   AF-A0A0F5JY64-F1
#
_cell.length_a   1.000
_cell.length_b   1.000
_cell.length_c   1.000
_cell.angle_alpha   90.00
_cell.angle_beta   90.00
_cell.angle_gamma   90.00
#
_symmetry.space_group_name_H-M   'P 1'
#
loop_
_entity.id
_entity.type
_entity.pdbx_description
1 polymer ?
#
loop_
_entity_poly.entity_id
_entity_poly.type
_entity_poly.pdbx_seq_one_letter_code
_entity_poly.pdbx_strand_id
1 'polypeptide(L)'
;MMSYAVLAFVFATLVRQMTQDTAGYVAYRLVCAIVMGALVFLLSRAHRPAQFGVIGTAFMLVLECGMWLNAINAHDPLCWILPSAVMIPVVAAPLWLTPLHFIVGTASFYGIGFALVNTLDLRHDAAIFCFFWGIVGVSACVLFEAGFYRFRLHHFQLKRRLDDLVKAQQAASVDAMPSSTPCSWAGIELKSHFQPLFSLSHQKAVGFEVLLRGYGADGTPISPPHIFGADPKADLTALDRLTQRLHLSNAHDALPDGAWLFLNVLPQTFILPGHPEFLENLVIHAGLATANIVIEVLESQDGDIIALSEAAARYRERGFQIAIDDFGAGHSNLDRLLRIQPDIVKLDGGLIRARCRSTKQPLLPYLVSLLHNVGMLVVVEGVETTADLILAVESNVDLVQGYLLGQPDTAANITVSDSAERVEQAFQQVGDMHGAQRRTYETQLQPYLSAMRRSVEQLRADGHPFPGFHALPMLELPLCYGCYLLDASGRPVLDPAFPGNRPPPAPRFPPMASNWDARWDNKPFFVAALATIGHPVFSQPYHSLTSGRACVALACAIPHQDQLLVLVTKLDWTSPSLAWPVATPL
;
A
#
# COMPACT_ATOMS: atom_id res chain seq x y z
N MET A 1 -28.23 11.43 -25.66
CA MET A 1 -28.84 11.36 -27.01
C MET A 1 -30.32 11.72 -27.02
N MET A 2 -31.21 11.02 -26.31
CA MET A 2 -32.66 11.26 -26.45
C MET A 2 -33.12 12.67 -26.05
N SER A 3 -32.59 13.24 -24.96
CA SER A 3 -32.90 14.62 -24.58
C SER A 3 -32.45 15.65 -25.63
N TYR A 4 -31.41 15.33 -26.41
CA TYR A 4 -30.95 16.16 -27.52
C TYR A 4 -31.92 16.11 -28.71
N ALA A 5 -32.53 14.95 -28.98
CA ALA A 5 -33.57 14.81 -30.00
C ALA A 5 -34.81 15.67 -29.66
N VAL A 6 -35.21 15.72 -28.39
CA VAL A 6 -36.29 16.60 -27.92
C VAL A 6 -35.91 18.08 -28.11
N LEU A 7 -34.69 18.47 -27.72
CA LEU A 7 -34.20 19.84 -27.90
C LEU A 7 -34.16 20.24 -29.39
N ALA A 8 -33.64 19.38 -30.25
CA ALA A 8 -33.59 19.59 -31.69
C ALA A 8 -35.00 19.73 -32.29
N PHE A 9 -35.96 18.92 -31.82
CA PHE A 9 -37.35 19.01 -32.24
C PHE A 9 -38.01 20.34 -31.81
N VAL A 10 -37.76 20.79 -30.58
CA VAL A 10 -38.22 22.11 -30.11
C VAL A 10 -37.62 23.22 -30.96
N PHE A 11 -36.33 23.16 -31.26
CA PHE A 11 -35.67 24.14 -32.12
C PHE A 11 -36.27 24.15 -33.53
N ALA A 12 -36.50 22.99 -34.14
CA ALA A 12 -37.15 22.87 -35.44
C ALA A 12 -38.59 23.45 -35.42
N THR A 13 -39.32 23.25 -34.32
CA THR A 13 -40.66 23.81 -34.12
C THR A 13 -40.61 25.35 -34.06
N LEU A 14 -39.65 25.92 -33.34
CA LEU A 14 -39.44 27.36 -33.24
C LEU A 14 -39.03 27.98 -34.58
N VAL A 15 -38.09 27.35 -35.30
CA VAL A 15 -37.67 27.81 -36.63
C VAL A 15 -38.84 27.74 -37.61
N ARG A 16 -39.67 26.70 -37.54
CA ARG A 16 -40.88 26.60 -38.38
C ARG A 16 -41.87 27.74 -38.11
N GLN A 17 -42.03 28.21 -36.87
CA GLN A 17 -42.90 29.36 -36.56
C GLN A 17 -42.47 30.66 -37.22
N MET A 18 -41.20 30.79 -37.63
CA MET A 18 -40.68 31.98 -38.30
C MET A 18 -41.06 32.05 -39.79
N THR A 19 -41.72 31.01 -40.33
CA THR A 19 -42.17 30.94 -41.73
C THR A 19 -43.65 31.30 -41.83
N GLN A 20 -44.08 31.97 -42.92
CA GLN A 20 -45.36 32.71 -43.01
C GLN A 20 -46.64 31.84 -42.96
N ASP A 21 -46.56 30.51 -42.83
CA ASP A 21 -47.67 29.55 -42.98
C ASP A 21 -47.80 28.55 -41.80
N THR A 22 -48.03 29.05 -40.57
CA THR A 22 -48.00 28.17 -39.37
C THR A 22 -49.16 28.27 -38.38
N ALA A 23 -50.20 29.06 -38.63
CA ALA A 23 -51.16 29.45 -37.59
C ALA A 23 -51.97 28.30 -36.95
N GLY A 24 -52.09 27.12 -37.59
CA GLY A 24 -52.99 26.05 -37.12
C GLY A 24 -52.38 24.95 -36.23
N TYR A 25 -51.05 24.74 -36.25
CA TYR A 25 -50.46 23.49 -35.74
C TYR A 25 -49.45 23.67 -34.59
N VAL A 26 -49.20 24.89 -34.16
CA VAL A 26 -48.21 25.20 -33.11
C VAL A 26 -48.50 24.45 -31.80
N ALA A 27 -49.76 24.45 -31.35
CA ALA A 27 -50.15 23.79 -30.10
C ALA A 27 -49.86 22.28 -30.16
N TYR A 28 -50.21 21.63 -31.29
CA TYR A 28 -49.96 20.21 -31.49
C TYR A 28 -48.46 19.87 -31.52
N ARG A 29 -47.62 20.71 -32.13
CA ARG A 29 -46.16 20.54 -32.14
C ARG A 29 -45.57 20.63 -30.73
N LEU A 30 -46.00 21.60 -29.93
CA LEU A 30 -45.57 21.75 -28.54
C LEU A 30 -46.02 20.57 -27.67
N VAL A 31 -47.23 20.05 -27.88
CA VAL A 31 -47.70 18.83 -27.21
C VAL A 31 -46.79 17.64 -27.54
N CYS A 32 -46.41 17.44 -28.81
CA CYS A 32 -45.44 16.40 -29.18
C CYS A 32 -44.11 16.56 -28.43
N ALA A 33 -43.58 17.78 -28.32
CA ALA A 33 -42.35 18.04 -27.59
C ALA A 33 -42.45 17.69 -26.10
N ILE A 34 -43.57 18.05 -25.44
CA ILE A 34 -43.83 17.75 -24.03
C ILE A 34 -43.94 16.24 -23.81
N VAL A 35 -44.72 15.55 -24.65
CA VAL A 35 -44.91 14.10 -24.58
C VAL A 35 -43.58 13.37 -24.79
N MET A 36 -42.78 13.80 -25.76
CA MET A 36 -41.43 13.26 -25.97
C MET A 36 -40.53 13.47 -24.74
N GLY A 37 -40.53 14.66 -24.13
CA GLY A 37 -39.79 14.93 -22.89
C GLY A 37 -40.21 14.02 -21.72
N ALA A 38 -41.52 13.82 -21.55
CA ALA A 38 -42.06 12.91 -20.54
C ALA A 38 -41.63 11.45 -20.78
N LEU A 39 -41.64 11.01 -22.04
CA LEU A 39 -41.20 9.66 -22.42
C LEU A 39 -39.71 9.47 -22.17
N VAL A 40 -38.85 10.45 -22.44
CA VAL A 40 -37.42 10.39 -22.10
C VAL A 40 -37.20 10.25 -20.59
N PHE A 41 -37.97 10.98 -19.80
CA PHE A 41 -37.92 10.87 -18.34
C PHE A 41 -38.35 9.47 -17.87
N LEU A 42 -39.46 8.94 -18.39
CA LEU A 42 -39.92 7.58 -18.09
C LEU A 42 -38.91 6.51 -18.51
N LEU A 43 -38.22 6.71 -19.63
CA LEU A 43 -37.19 5.82 -20.13
C LEU A 43 -36.02 5.69 -19.14
N SER A 44 -35.64 6.78 -18.47
CA SER A 44 -34.59 6.79 -17.44
C SER A 44 -34.94 5.96 -16.19
N ARG A 45 -36.23 5.72 -15.97
CA ARG A 45 -36.79 4.96 -14.84
C ARG A 45 -37.21 3.53 -15.21
N ALA A 46 -36.96 3.09 -16.45
CA ALA A 46 -37.32 1.75 -16.87
C ALA A 46 -36.35 0.71 -16.29
N HIS A 47 -36.89 -0.25 -15.52
CA HIS A 47 -36.12 -1.32 -14.88
C HIS A 47 -36.20 -2.65 -15.65
N ARG A 48 -37.12 -2.77 -16.62
CA ARG A 48 -37.33 -3.98 -17.42
C ARG A 48 -37.12 -3.68 -18.91
N PRO A 49 -36.46 -4.60 -19.66
CA PRO A 49 -36.28 -4.44 -21.11
C PRO A 49 -37.60 -4.22 -21.88
N ALA A 50 -38.68 -4.88 -21.47
CA ALA A 50 -39.99 -4.72 -22.10
C ALA A 50 -40.58 -3.31 -21.90
N GLN A 51 -40.47 -2.73 -20.70
CA GLN A 51 -40.97 -1.38 -20.43
C GLN A 51 -40.19 -0.33 -21.22
N PHE A 52 -38.87 -0.47 -21.25
CA PHE A 52 -38.00 0.41 -22.03
C PHE A 52 -38.31 0.35 -23.53
N GLY A 53 -38.54 -0.86 -24.06
CA GLY A 53 -38.95 -1.06 -25.46
C GLY A 53 -40.26 -0.38 -25.81
N VAL A 54 -41.31 -0.54 -24.98
CA VAL A 54 -42.61 0.12 -25.19
C VAL A 54 -42.50 1.64 -25.16
N ILE A 55 -41.77 2.20 -24.19
CA ILE A 55 -41.55 3.65 -24.09
C ILE A 55 -40.77 4.16 -25.30
N GLY A 56 -39.78 3.39 -25.76
CA GLY A 56 -39.03 3.67 -26.99
C GLY A 56 -39.92 3.72 -28.22
N THR A 57 -40.79 2.73 -28.42
CA THR A 57 -41.78 2.72 -29.52
C THR A 57 -42.70 3.93 -29.46
N ALA A 58 -43.24 4.24 -28.28
CA ALA A 58 -44.13 5.39 -28.10
C ALA A 58 -43.42 6.72 -28.42
N PHE A 59 -42.17 6.88 -28.00
CA PHE A 59 -41.36 8.07 -28.28
C PHE A 59 -41.19 8.28 -29.79
N MET A 60 -40.94 7.19 -30.52
CA MET A 60 -40.75 7.21 -31.96
C MET A 60 -42.02 7.63 -32.70
N LEU A 61 -43.17 7.07 -32.34
CA LEU A 61 -44.46 7.43 -32.94
C LEU A 61 -44.79 8.92 -32.75
N VAL A 62 -44.53 9.46 -31.56
CA VAL A 62 -44.78 10.87 -31.25
C VAL A 62 -43.82 11.78 -32.03
N LEU A 63 -42.56 11.38 -32.17
CA LEU A 63 -41.57 12.09 -32.98
C LEU A 63 -41.98 12.16 -34.46
N GLU A 64 -42.47 11.06 -35.03
CA GLU A 64 -42.98 11.02 -36.41
C GLU A 64 -44.19 11.91 -36.63
N CYS A 65 -45.16 11.85 -35.72
CA CYS A 65 -46.32 12.74 -35.76
C CYS A 65 -45.88 14.22 -35.69
N GLY A 66 -44.89 14.52 -34.85
CA GLY A 66 -44.32 15.85 -34.74
C GLY A 66 -43.62 16.32 -36.03
N MET A 67 -42.88 15.43 -36.70
CA MET A 67 -42.26 15.74 -38.00
C MET A 67 -43.30 16.04 -39.07
N TRP A 68 -44.37 15.25 -39.13
CA TRP A 68 -45.48 15.50 -40.06
C TRP A 68 -46.08 16.88 -39.84
N LEU A 69 -46.37 17.24 -38.58
CA LEU A 69 -46.88 18.56 -38.23
C LEU A 69 -45.93 19.68 -38.65
N ASN A 70 -44.62 19.46 -38.67
CA ASN A 70 -43.63 20.43 -39.15
C ASN A 70 -43.60 20.55 -40.67
N ALA A 71 -43.89 19.47 -41.40
CA ALA A 71 -43.84 19.40 -42.85
C ALA A 71 -45.13 19.82 -43.57
N ILE A 72 -46.30 19.68 -42.92
CA ILE A 72 -47.57 20.14 -43.47
C ILE A 72 -47.49 21.61 -43.88
N ASN A 73 -47.99 21.93 -45.08
CA ASN A 73 -48.05 23.26 -45.67
C ASN A 73 -46.67 23.96 -45.77
N ALA A 74 -45.57 23.21 -45.84
CA ALA A 74 -44.25 23.75 -46.16
C ALA A 74 -44.05 23.76 -47.68
N HIS A 75 -43.39 24.80 -48.21
CA HIS A 75 -43.06 24.88 -49.65
C HIS A 75 -42.16 23.73 -50.11
N ASP A 76 -41.18 23.35 -49.29
CA ASP A 76 -40.29 22.20 -49.54
C ASP A 76 -40.35 21.25 -48.32
N PRO A 77 -41.37 20.36 -48.26
CA PRO A 77 -41.63 19.55 -47.06
C PRO A 77 -40.49 18.58 -46.72
N LEU A 78 -39.72 18.16 -47.73
CA LEU A 78 -38.55 17.31 -47.52
C LEU A 78 -37.45 17.96 -46.68
N CYS A 79 -37.19 19.26 -46.81
CA CYS A 79 -36.17 19.94 -46.02
C CYS A 79 -36.49 19.90 -44.51
N TRP A 80 -37.77 19.74 -44.15
CA TRP A 80 -38.25 19.66 -42.77
C TRP A 80 -38.30 18.23 -42.22
N ILE A 81 -38.30 17.22 -43.09
CA ILE A 81 -38.36 15.80 -42.71
C ILE A 81 -36.97 15.15 -42.76
N LEU A 82 -36.15 15.47 -43.76
CA LEU A 82 -34.92 14.74 -44.11
C LEU A 82 -33.88 14.66 -42.96
N PRO A 83 -33.56 15.75 -42.22
CA PRO A 83 -32.58 15.68 -41.14
C PRO A 83 -33.01 14.71 -40.03
N SER A 84 -34.30 14.69 -39.72
CA SER A 84 -34.86 13.80 -38.71
C SER A 84 -35.04 12.38 -39.25
N ALA A 85 -35.50 12.20 -40.48
CA ALA A 85 -35.67 10.89 -41.11
C ALA A 85 -34.36 10.09 -41.18
N VAL A 86 -33.21 10.76 -41.35
CA VAL A 86 -31.88 10.12 -41.33
C VAL A 86 -31.38 9.88 -39.90
N MET A 87 -31.59 10.83 -38.99
CA MET A 87 -31.12 10.72 -37.60
C MET A 87 -31.92 9.71 -36.78
N ILE A 88 -33.20 9.51 -37.10
CA ILE A 88 -34.09 8.67 -36.32
C ILE A 88 -33.66 7.19 -36.34
N PRO A 89 -33.39 6.55 -37.49
CA PRO A 89 -32.84 5.19 -37.53
C PRO A 89 -31.59 5.00 -36.65
N VAL A 90 -30.68 5.97 -36.68
CA VAL A 90 -29.41 5.95 -35.93
C VAL A 90 -29.63 6.11 -34.42
N VAL A 91 -30.51 7.04 -34.04
CA VAL A 91 -30.79 7.37 -32.63
C VAL A 91 -31.76 6.38 -32.01
N ALA A 92 -32.63 5.76 -32.80
CA ALA A 92 -33.68 4.84 -32.34
C ALA A 92 -33.22 3.39 -32.22
N ALA A 93 -32.21 2.95 -32.96
CA ALA A 93 -31.69 1.59 -32.87
C ALA A 93 -31.43 1.11 -31.41
N PRO A 94 -30.90 1.95 -30.49
CA PRO A 94 -30.73 1.61 -29.07
C PRO A 94 -32.02 1.53 -28.23
N LEU A 95 -33.18 1.95 -28.76
CA LEU A 95 -34.49 1.91 -28.08
C LEU A 95 -35.16 0.53 -28.16
N TRP A 96 -34.73 -0.30 -29.12
CA TRP A 96 -35.31 -1.61 -29.39
C TRP A 96 -34.52 -2.71 -28.66
N LEU A 97 -34.92 -2.98 -27.41
CA LEU A 97 -34.21 -3.93 -26.56
C LEU A 97 -34.58 -5.40 -26.78
N THR A 98 -35.65 -5.69 -27.52
CA THR A 98 -36.00 -7.07 -27.86
C THR A 98 -36.33 -7.17 -29.35
N PRO A 99 -36.10 -8.35 -29.97
CA PRO A 99 -36.44 -8.56 -31.37
C PRO A 99 -37.90 -8.21 -31.69
N LEU A 100 -38.83 -8.47 -30.75
CA LEU A 100 -40.23 -8.11 -30.89
C LEU A 100 -40.44 -6.60 -30.99
N HIS A 101 -39.87 -5.81 -30.08
CA HIS A 101 -40.03 -4.36 -30.13
C HIS A 101 -39.39 -3.82 -31.40
N PHE A 102 -38.18 -4.29 -31.75
CA PHE A 102 -37.49 -3.91 -32.98
C PHE A 102 -38.38 -4.10 -34.20
N ILE A 103 -38.96 -5.29 -34.37
CA ILE A 103 -39.86 -5.58 -35.49
C ILE A 103 -41.08 -4.66 -35.44
N VAL A 104 -41.77 -4.60 -34.31
CA VAL A 104 -43.05 -3.89 -34.16
C VAL A 104 -42.89 -2.41 -34.50
N GLY A 105 -41.89 -1.75 -33.92
CA GLY A 105 -41.80 -0.31 -34.14
C GLY A 105 -40.87 0.10 -35.27
N THR A 106 -40.01 -0.77 -35.81
CA THR A 106 -39.48 -0.58 -37.18
C THR A 106 -40.62 -0.64 -38.19
N ALA A 107 -41.52 -1.62 -38.09
CA ALA A 107 -42.69 -1.72 -38.96
C ALA A 107 -43.64 -0.52 -38.79
N SER A 108 -43.84 -0.05 -37.56
CA SER A 108 -44.67 1.13 -37.30
C SER A 108 -44.04 2.41 -37.85
N PHE A 109 -42.73 2.60 -37.64
CA PHE A 109 -41.97 3.76 -38.15
C PHE A 109 -42.03 3.83 -39.68
N TYR A 110 -41.60 2.77 -40.37
CA TYR A 110 -41.66 2.79 -41.83
C TYR A 110 -43.10 2.81 -42.36
N GLY A 111 -44.05 2.16 -41.70
CA GLY A 111 -45.47 2.22 -42.09
C GLY A 111 -46.04 3.64 -42.06
N ILE A 112 -45.80 4.38 -40.97
CA ILE A 112 -46.24 5.77 -40.83
C ILE A 112 -45.43 6.69 -41.75
N GLY A 113 -44.11 6.52 -41.81
CA GLY A 113 -43.23 7.30 -42.67
C GLY A 113 -43.54 7.15 -44.17
N PHE A 114 -43.85 5.94 -44.66
CA PHE A 114 -44.29 5.75 -46.04
C PHE A 114 -45.67 6.36 -46.31
N ALA A 115 -46.63 6.20 -45.38
CA ALA A 115 -47.92 6.85 -45.50
C ALA A 115 -47.78 8.38 -45.56
N LEU A 116 -46.90 8.94 -44.71
CA LEU A 116 -46.54 10.34 -44.67
C LEU A 116 -45.95 10.83 -46.01
N VAL A 117 -44.91 10.17 -46.51
CA VAL A 117 -44.25 10.54 -47.76
C VAL A 117 -45.23 10.55 -48.94
N ASN A 118 -46.17 9.60 -48.97
CA ASN A 118 -47.21 9.51 -50.00
C ASN A 118 -48.27 10.62 -49.94
N THR A 119 -48.38 11.37 -48.83
CA THR A 119 -49.29 12.51 -48.72
C THR A 119 -48.67 13.83 -49.14
N LEU A 120 -47.37 13.85 -49.47
CA LEU A 120 -46.62 15.04 -49.84
C LEU A 120 -46.48 15.14 -51.36
N ASP A 121 -46.53 16.36 -51.89
CA ASP A 121 -46.30 16.63 -53.32
C ASP A 121 -44.78 16.65 -53.60
N LEU A 122 -44.25 15.54 -54.12
CA LEU A 122 -42.81 15.30 -54.27
C LEU A 122 -42.37 15.54 -55.73
N ARG A 123 -41.30 16.34 -55.93
CA ARG A 123 -40.65 16.47 -57.25
C ARG A 123 -39.93 15.16 -57.65
N HIS A 124 -39.62 14.96 -58.93
CA HIS A 124 -39.05 13.68 -59.41
C HIS A 124 -37.78 13.22 -58.65
N ASP A 125 -36.89 14.14 -58.29
CA ASP A 125 -35.64 13.83 -57.55
C ASP A 125 -35.88 13.46 -56.07
N ALA A 126 -37.03 13.85 -55.50
CA ALA A 126 -37.42 13.55 -54.13
C ALA A 126 -37.75 12.07 -53.92
N ALA A 127 -38.32 11.42 -54.93
CA ALA A 127 -38.67 9.99 -54.88
C ALA A 127 -37.42 9.10 -54.72
N ILE A 128 -36.32 9.48 -55.37
CA ILE A 128 -35.02 8.79 -55.27
C ILE A 128 -34.49 8.89 -53.82
N PHE A 129 -34.56 10.08 -53.22
CA PHE A 129 -34.15 10.27 -51.82
C PHE A 129 -34.99 9.46 -50.83
N CYS A 130 -36.31 9.42 -51.00
CA CYS A 130 -37.18 8.59 -50.18
C CYS A 130 -36.88 7.08 -50.33
N PHE A 131 -36.53 6.65 -51.54
CA PHE A 131 -36.11 5.27 -51.79
C PHE A 131 -34.78 4.91 -51.11
N PHE A 132 -33.77 5.79 -51.21
CA PHE A 132 -32.51 5.61 -50.49
C PHE A 132 -32.70 5.61 -48.97
N TRP A 133 -33.59 6.44 -48.43
CA TRP A 133 -33.92 6.44 -47.01
C TRP A 133 -34.48 5.09 -46.55
N GLY A 134 -35.39 4.48 -47.31
CA GLY A 134 -35.91 3.14 -46.99
C GLY A 134 -34.82 2.07 -46.98
N ILE A 135 -33.95 2.03 -48.00
CA ILE A 135 -32.91 1.00 -48.11
C ILE A 135 -31.80 1.20 -47.06
N VAL A 136 -31.26 2.40 -46.96
CA VAL A 136 -30.13 2.72 -46.07
C VAL A 136 -30.58 2.74 -44.61
N GLY A 137 -31.77 3.26 -44.34
CA GLY A 137 -32.31 3.34 -42.98
C GLY A 137 -32.60 1.95 -42.40
N VAL A 138 -33.25 1.06 -43.16
CA VAL A 138 -33.58 -0.30 -42.68
C VAL A 138 -32.30 -1.10 -42.44
N SER A 139 -31.35 -1.04 -43.38
CA SER A 139 -30.07 -1.75 -43.25
C SER A 139 -29.22 -1.24 -42.08
N ALA A 140 -29.15 0.08 -41.87
CA ALA A 140 -28.47 0.67 -40.72
C ALA A 140 -29.13 0.27 -39.38
N CYS A 141 -30.47 0.26 -39.30
CA CYS A 141 -31.20 -0.19 -38.11
C CYS A 141 -30.85 -1.63 -37.73
N VAL A 142 -30.82 -2.55 -38.71
CA VAL A 142 -30.51 -3.97 -38.47
C VAL A 142 -29.06 -4.15 -37.98
N LEU A 143 -28.11 -3.48 -38.62
CA LEU A 143 -26.69 -3.53 -38.22
C LEU A 143 -26.47 -2.98 -36.81
N PHE A 144 -27.10 -1.86 -36.47
CA PHE A 144 -26.98 -1.26 -35.15
C PHE A 144 -27.69 -2.07 -34.06
N GLU A 145 -28.87 -2.65 -34.33
CA GLU A 145 -29.57 -3.51 -33.38
C GLU A 145 -28.74 -4.75 -33.03
N ALA A 146 -28.20 -5.45 -34.05
CA ALA A 146 -27.34 -6.61 -33.84
C ALA A 146 -26.09 -6.28 -33.00
N GLY A 147 -25.48 -5.11 -33.21
CA GLY A 147 -24.29 -4.65 -32.48
C GLY A 147 -24.56 -4.19 -31.04
N PHE A 148 -25.64 -3.43 -30.81
CA PHE A 148 -25.95 -2.84 -29.50
C PHE A 148 -26.82 -3.73 -28.61
N TYR A 149 -27.60 -4.66 -29.17
CA TYR A 149 -28.49 -5.53 -28.43
C TYR A 149 -27.77 -6.28 -27.31
N ARG A 150 -26.64 -6.95 -27.65
CA ARG A 150 -25.86 -7.73 -26.67
C ARG A 150 -25.27 -6.84 -25.57
N PHE A 151 -24.72 -5.68 -25.94
CA PHE A 151 -24.13 -4.73 -25.00
C PHE A 151 -25.16 -4.23 -23.98
N ARG A 152 -26.36 -3.82 -24.44
CA ARG A 152 -27.43 -3.31 -23.57
C ARG A 152 -28.10 -4.40 -22.74
N LEU A 153 -28.29 -5.59 -23.30
CA LEU A 153 -28.80 -6.75 -22.55
C LEU A 153 -27.87 -7.10 -21.38
N HIS A 154 -26.56 -7.12 -21.62
CA HIS A 154 -25.56 -7.31 -20.57
C HIS A 154 -25.61 -6.19 -19.52
N HIS A 155 -25.80 -4.92 -19.92
CA HIS A 155 -25.94 -3.82 -18.96
C HIS A 155 -27.16 -3.98 -18.03
N PHE A 156 -28.33 -4.35 -18.54
CA PHE A 156 -29.51 -4.61 -17.70
C PHE A 156 -29.35 -5.84 -16.81
N GLN A 157 -28.72 -6.90 -17.32
CA GLN A 157 -28.41 -8.08 -16.53
C GLN A 157 -27.41 -7.77 -15.42
N LEU A 158 -26.39 -6.95 -15.70
CA LEU A 158 -25.40 -6.51 -14.73
C LEU A 158 -26.04 -5.62 -13.67
N LYS A 159 -26.88 -4.65 -14.05
CA LYS A 159 -27.62 -3.80 -13.12
C LYS A 159 -28.55 -4.62 -12.23
N ARG A 160 -29.26 -5.60 -12.80
CA ARG A 160 -30.12 -6.50 -12.02
C ARG A 160 -29.30 -7.38 -11.07
N ARG A 161 -28.16 -7.92 -11.51
CA ARG A 161 -27.24 -8.65 -10.64
C ARG A 161 -26.69 -7.76 -9.53
N LEU A 162 -26.36 -6.50 -9.82
CA LEU A 162 -25.90 -5.54 -8.82
C LEU A 162 -27.02 -5.22 -7.82
N ASP A 163 -28.24 -4.99 -8.27
CA ASP A 163 -29.41 -4.76 -7.40
C ASP A 163 -29.73 -6.01 -6.56
N ASP A 164 -29.62 -7.21 -7.14
CA ASP A 164 -29.82 -8.48 -6.45
C ASP A 164 -28.68 -8.75 -5.45
N LEU A 165 -27.43 -8.36 -5.77
CA LEU A 165 -26.28 -8.41 -4.86
C LEU A 165 -26.41 -7.39 -3.73
N VAL A 166 -26.85 -6.16 -4.02
CA VAL A 166 -27.13 -5.13 -3.00
C VAL A 166 -28.26 -5.58 -2.08
N LYS A 167 -29.31 -6.20 -2.63
CA LYS A 167 -30.39 -6.79 -1.84
C LYS A 167 -29.95 -8.03 -1.06
N ALA A 168 -29.09 -8.88 -1.63
CA ALA A 168 -28.51 -10.01 -0.92
C ALA A 168 -27.54 -9.56 0.17
N GLN A 169 -26.80 -8.47 -0.04
CA GLN A 169 -25.93 -7.83 0.94
C GLN A 169 -26.75 -7.13 2.03
N GLN A 170 -27.88 -6.50 1.68
CA GLN A 170 -28.84 -5.95 2.65
C GLN A 170 -29.56 -7.04 3.43
N ALA A 171 -29.94 -8.15 2.80
CA ALA A 171 -30.52 -9.31 3.48
C ALA A 171 -29.49 -10.03 4.38
N ALA A 172 -28.22 -10.10 3.95
CA ALA A 172 -27.12 -10.61 4.76
C ALA A 172 -26.68 -9.65 5.89
N SER A 173 -27.00 -8.35 5.78
CA SER A 173 -26.77 -7.36 6.84
C SER A 173 -27.87 -7.31 7.91
N VAL A 174 -28.98 -8.04 7.74
CA VAL A 174 -30.12 -8.04 8.69
C VAL A 174 -30.00 -9.12 9.77
N ASP A 175 -29.10 -10.10 9.64
CA ASP A 175 -28.74 -10.97 10.77
C ASP A 175 -27.57 -10.36 11.54
N ALA A 176 -27.88 -9.35 12.36
CA ALA A 176 -27.05 -9.05 13.52
C ALA A 176 -27.04 -10.29 14.41
N MET A 177 -25.95 -11.05 14.39
CA MET A 177 -25.73 -12.09 15.40
C MET A 177 -25.69 -11.40 16.77
N PRO A 178 -26.53 -11.81 17.73
CA PRO A 178 -26.37 -11.39 19.11
C PRO A 178 -24.96 -11.78 19.58
N SER A 179 -24.34 -10.91 20.37
CA SER A 179 -22.99 -11.03 20.97
C SER A 179 -22.79 -12.26 21.88
N SER A 180 -23.72 -13.23 21.86
CA SER A 180 -23.74 -14.41 22.73
C SER A 180 -23.92 -15.74 21.98
N THR A 181 -23.88 -15.76 20.65
CA THR A 181 -24.08 -17.01 19.89
C THR A 181 -22.74 -17.66 19.59
N PRO A 182 -22.49 -18.93 19.97
CA PRO A 182 -21.24 -19.62 19.64
C PRO A 182 -21.12 -19.75 18.12
N CYS A 183 -20.13 -19.08 17.54
CA CYS A 183 -19.76 -19.24 16.15
C CYS A 183 -19.11 -20.61 15.99
N SER A 184 -19.56 -21.42 15.02
CA SER A 184 -18.99 -22.75 14.79
C SER A 184 -18.62 -23.00 13.34
N TRP A 185 -17.58 -23.81 13.14
CA TRP A 185 -17.13 -24.26 11.83
C TRP A 185 -16.85 -25.76 11.86
N ALA A 186 -17.53 -26.54 11.02
CA ALA A 186 -17.40 -27.99 10.97
C ALA A 186 -17.53 -28.70 12.35
N GLY A 187 -18.39 -28.17 13.23
CA GLY A 187 -18.59 -28.71 14.60
C GLY A 187 -17.58 -28.25 15.64
N ILE A 188 -16.67 -27.33 15.29
CA ILE A 188 -15.71 -26.69 16.19
C ILE A 188 -16.28 -25.35 16.65
N GLU A 189 -16.34 -25.12 17.96
CA GLU A 189 -16.70 -23.82 18.53
C GLU A 189 -15.51 -22.85 18.39
N LEU A 190 -15.75 -21.66 17.86
CA LEU A 190 -14.73 -20.65 17.59
C LEU A 190 -14.87 -19.48 18.57
N LYS A 191 -13.74 -19.06 19.16
CA LYS A 191 -13.63 -17.94 20.10
C LYS A 191 -12.52 -16.98 19.70
N SER A 192 -12.63 -15.75 20.18
CA SER A 192 -11.59 -14.70 20.03
C SER A 192 -10.81 -14.57 21.33
N HIS A 193 -9.49 -14.59 21.24
CA HIS A 193 -8.60 -14.16 22.30
C HIS A 193 -7.81 -12.93 21.81
N PHE A 194 -7.47 -12.03 22.71
CA PHE A 194 -6.76 -10.79 22.44
C PHE A 194 -5.43 -10.81 23.16
N GLN A 195 -4.34 -10.60 22.43
CA GLN A 195 -2.99 -10.50 23.00
C GLN A 195 -2.47 -9.06 22.88
N PRO A 196 -1.96 -8.44 23.96
CA PRO A 196 -1.53 -7.06 23.90
C PRO A 196 -0.22 -6.87 23.14
N LEU A 197 -0.17 -5.79 22.37
CA LEU A 197 1.05 -5.19 21.83
C LEU A 197 1.39 -3.95 22.66
N PHE A 198 2.60 -3.93 23.21
CA PHE A 198 3.09 -2.85 24.06
C PHE A 198 4.01 -1.92 23.28
N SER A 199 3.76 -0.62 23.37
CA SER A 199 4.70 0.40 22.92
C SER A 199 5.82 0.55 23.93
N LEU A 200 7.08 0.44 23.50
CA LEU A 200 8.23 0.66 24.37
C LEU A 200 8.35 2.14 24.76
N SER A 201 8.19 3.05 23.81
CA SER A 201 8.31 4.50 24.06
C SER A 201 7.19 5.05 24.95
N HIS A 202 5.96 4.56 24.81
CA HIS A 202 4.82 4.99 25.60
C HIS A 202 4.54 4.12 26.84
N GLN A 203 5.27 3.01 26.98
CA GLN A 203 5.19 2.07 28.11
C GLN A 203 3.77 1.61 28.44
N LYS A 204 2.97 1.34 27.40
CA LYS A 204 1.58 0.89 27.55
C LYS A 204 1.17 -0.01 26.40
N ALA A 205 0.14 -0.82 26.64
CA ALA A 205 -0.56 -1.51 25.56
C ALA A 205 -1.21 -0.47 24.63
N VAL A 206 -0.92 -0.55 23.34
CA VAL A 206 -1.46 0.36 22.30
C VAL A 206 -2.36 -0.36 21.30
N GLY A 207 -2.26 -1.69 21.24
CA GLY A 207 -3.11 -2.50 20.40
C GLY A 207 -3.16 -3.95 20.88
N PHE A 208 -4.00 -4.73 20.22
CA PHE A 208 -4.21 -6.13 20.54
C PHE A 208 -4.31 -6.94 19.24
N GLU A 209 -3.58 -8.05 19.19
CA GLU A 209 -3.77 -9.05 18.16
C GLU A 209 -4.94 -9.94 18.54
N VAL A 210 -5.88 -10.11 17.61
CA VAL A 210 -7.00 -11.03 17.79
C VAL A 210 -6.68 -12.39 17.18
N LEU A 211 -6.77 -13.40 18.03
CA LEU A 211 -6.37 -14.76 17.74
C LEU A 211 -7.56 -15.71 17.84
N LEU A 212 -7.68 -16.59 16.84
CA LEU A 212 -8.67 -17.65 16.85
C LEU A 212 -8.33 -18.72 17.89
N ARG A 213 -9.34 -19.18 18.62
CA ARG A 213 -9.29 -20.39 19.46
C ARG A 213 -10.44 -21.32 19.10
N GLY A 214 -10.13 -22.57 18.79
CA GLY A 214 -11.13 -23.60 18.52
C GLY A 214 -11.30 -24.55 19.70
N TYR A 215 -12.53 -25.00 19.93
CA TYR A 215 -12.86 -26.01 20.93
C TYR A 215 -13.74 -27.09 20.31
N GLY A 216 -13.39 -28.35 20.56
CA GLY A 216 -14.24 -29.49 20.22
C GLY A 216 -15.52 -29.51 21.06
N ALA A 217 -16.47 -30.36 20.68
CA ALA A 217 -17.74 -30.51 21.42
C ALA A 217 -17.55 -30.97 22.89
N ASP A 218 -16.41 -31.58 23.20
CA ASP A 218 -15.99 -32.00 24.53
C ASP A 218 -15.19 -30.92 25.30
N GLY A 219 -14.99 -29.75 24.69
CA GLY A 219 -14.18 -28.66 25.24
C GLY A 219 -12.67 -28.79 24.99
N THR A 220 -12.23 -29.80 24.24
CA THR A 220 -10.79 -29.97 23.93
C THR A 220 -10.30 -28.84 23.03
N PRO A 221 -9.19 -28.14 23.36
CA PRO A 221 -8.65 -27.08 22.52
C PRO A 221 -8.10 -27.63 21.21
N ILE A 222 -8.47 -26.99 20.10
CA ILE A 222 -8.04 -27.30 18.74
C ILE A 222 -7.20 -26.14 18.21
N SER A 223 -5.99 -26.43 17.72
CA SER A 223 -5.08 -25.38 17.27
C SER A 223 -5.52 -24.79 15.92
N PRO A 224 -5.30 -23.48 15.68
CA PRO A 224 -5.66 -22.84 14.40
C PRO A 224 -5.11 -23.54 13.15
N PRO A 225 -3.83 -24.01 13.11
CA PRO A 225 -3.34 -24.76 11.96
C PRO A 225 -4.16 -26.02 11.66
N HIS A 226 -4.70 -26.69 12.68
CA HIS A 226 -5.62 -27.81 12.44
C HIS A 226 -6.98 -27.34 11.91
N ILE A 227 -7.53 -26.22 12.39
CA ILE A 227 -8.82 -25.69 11.90
C ILE A 227 -8.69 -25.29 10.42
N PHE A 228 -7.63 -24.56 10.06
CA PHE A 228 -7.36 -24.16 8.68
C PHE A 228 -6.84 -25.31 7.79
N GLY A 229 -6.36 -26.41 8.38
CA GLY A 229 -5.85 -27.58 7.66
C GLY A 229 -6.76 -28.81 7.67
N ALA A 230 -7.91 -28.77 8.36
CA ALA A 230 -8.74 -29.95 8.63
C ALA A 230 -9.34 -30.59 7.37
N ASP A 231 -9.70 -29.78 6.37
CA ASP A 231 -10.30 -30.26 5.12
C ASP A 231 -9.67 -29.54 3.91
N PRO A 232 -8.94 -30.24 3.04
CA PRO A 232 -8.38 -29.68 1.80
C PRO A 232 -9.43 -29.13 0.82
N LYS A 233 -10.71 -29.48 1.00
CA LYS A 233 -11.84 -28.97 0.20
C LYS A 233 -12.59 -27.83 0.89
N ALA A 234 -12.23 -27.47 2.12
CA ALA A 234 -12.86 -26.37 2.81
C ALA A 234 -12.60 -25.05 2.07
N ASP A 235 -13.65 -24.22 2.01
CA ASP A 235 -13.50 -22.85 1.56
C ASP A 235 -12.79 -22.04 2.65
N LEU A 236 -11.46 -22.02 2.59
CA LEU A 236 -10.61 -21.28 3.53
C LEU A 236 -10.91 -19.77 3.50
N THR A 237 -11.39 -19.24 2.37
CA THR A 237 -11.78 -17.82 2.28
C THR A 237 -13.08 -17.57 3.05
N ALA A 238 -14.01 -18.51 3.03
CA ALA A 238 -15.22 -18.43 3.84
C ALA A 238 -14.93 -18.56 5.34
N LEU A 239 -14.02 -19.46 5.73
CA LEU A 239 -13.54 -19.58 7.12
C LEU A 239 -12.88 -18.27 7.58
N ASP A 240 -11.97 -17.71 6.80
CA ASP A 240 -11.28 -16.45 7.12
C ASP A 240 -12.28 -15.27 7.26
N ARG A 241 -13.27 -15.16 6.37
CA ARG A 241 -14.32 -14.15 6.54
C ARG A 241 -15.21 -14.39 7.77
N LEU A 242 -15.40 -15.65 8.16
CA LEU A 242 -16.14 -15.98 9.38
C LEU A 242 -15.35 -15.57 10.63
N THR A 243 -14.04 -15.83 10.66
CA THR A 243 -13.16 -15.42 11.78
C THR A 243 -13.11 -13.90 11.88
N GLN A 244 -13.01 -13.17 10.77
CA GLN A 244 -13.06 -11.70 10.77
C GLN A 244 -14.36 -11.15 11.36
N ARG A 245 -15.52 -11.72 11.00
CA ARG A 245 -16.82 -11.34 11.60
C ARG A 245 -16.83 -11.59 13.11
N LEU A 246 -16.40 -12.78 13.52
CA LEU A 246 -16.33 -13.16 14.93
C LEU A 246 -15.45 -12.17 15.72
N HIS A 247 -14.24 -11.92 15.23
CA HIS A 247 -13.28 -11.04 15.87
C HIS A 247 -13.79 -9.61 15.99
N LEU A 248 -14.29 -9.03 14.90
CA LEU A 248 -14.82 -7.67 14.90
C LEU A 248 -16.06 -7.53 15.80
N SER A 249 -16.94 -8.54 15.85
CA SER A 249 -18.10 -8.51 16.74
C SER A 249 -17.76 -8.52 18.22
N ASN A 250 -16.65 -9.18 18.60
CA ASN A 250 -16.19 -9.25 19.98
C ASN A 250 -15.29 -8.06 20.37
N ALA A 251 -14.69 -7.39 19.39
CA ALA A 251 -13.68 -6.36 19.63
C ALA A 251 -14.24 -5.09 20.30
N HIS A 252 -15.49 -4.71 20.01
CA HIS A 252 -16.10 -3.49 20.57
C HIS A 252 -16.14 -3.51 22.10
N ASP A 253 -16.58 -4.63 22.68
CA ASP A 253 -16.69 -4.77 24.14
C ASP A 253 -15.36 -5.14 24.80
N ALA A 254 -14.44 -5.76 24.04
CA ALA A 254 -13.19 -6.27 24.56
C ALA A 254 -12.06 -5.23 24.59
N LEU A 255 -12.03 -4.26 23.66
CA LEU A 255 -10.89 -3.37 23.47
C LEU A 255 -11.06 -2.01 24.19
N PRO A 256 -9.98 -1.43 24.72
CA PRO A 256 -9.98 -0.03 25.16
C PRO A 256 -10.22 0.93 23.98
N ASP A 257 -10.85 2.07 24.27
CA ASP A 257 -11.08 3.13 23.27
C ASP A 257 -9.77 3.57 22.60
N GLY A 258 -9.77 3.55 21.26
CA GLY A 258 -8.63 3.98 20.45
C GLY A 258 -7.47 2.99 20.36
N ALA A 259 -7.59 1.78 20.93
CA ALA A 259 -6.59 0.74 20.74
C ALA A 259 -6.62 0.20 19.30
N TRP A 260 -5.44 -0.17 18.78
CA TRP A 260 -5.35 -0.89 17.51
C TRP A 260 -5.80 -2.34 17.65
N LEU A 261 -6.53 -2.84 16.65
CA LEU A 261 -6.84 -4.26 16.50
C LEU A 261 -6.05 -4.81 15.33
N PHE A 262 -5.14 -5.72 15.62
CA PHE A 262 -4.37 -6.44 14.62
C PHE A 262 -5.15 -7.69 14.21
N LEU A 263 -5.54 -7.74 12.94
CA LEU A 263 -6.42 -8.73 12.35
C LEU A 263 -5.72 -9.50 11.24
N ASN A 264 -5.48 -10.78 11.48
CA ASN A 264 -4.93 -11.71 10.50
C ASN A 264 -5.88 -11.91 9.31
N VAL A 265 -5.35 -11.79 8.09
CA VAL A 265 -6.07 -12.05 6.83
C VAL A 265 -5.19 -12.92 5.93
N LEU A 266 -5.75 -14.01 5.41
CA LEU A 266 -5.02 -14.91 4.51
C LEU A 266 -4.66 -14.17 3.21
N PRO A 267 -3.47 -14.39 2.61
CA PRO A 267 -3.07 -13.72 1.37
C PRO A 267 -4.09 -13.86 0.22
N GLN A 268 -4.72 -15.03 0.09
CA GLN A 268 -5.75 -15.28 -0.94
C GLN A 268 -7.05 -14.50 -0.71
N THR A 269 -7.42 -14.28 0.56
CA THR A 269 -8.57 -13.46 0.96
C THR A 269 -8.24 -11.98 0.78
N PHE A 270 -7.02 -11.59 1.15
CA PHE A 270 -6.52 -10.22 1.07
C PHE A 270 -6.58 -9.65 -0.35
N ILE A 271 -6.18 -10.43 -1.36
CA ILE A 271 -6.19 -10.02 -2.77
C ILE A 271 -7.57 -10.11 -3.43
N LEU A 272 -8.56 -10.68 -2.76
CA LEU A 272 -9.86 -10.93 -3.36
C LEU A 272 -10.58 -9.60 -3.70
N PRO A 273 -11.12 -9.46 -4.94
CA PRO A 273 -11.93 -8.31 -5.29
C PRO A 273 -13.14 -8.15 -4.37
N GLY A 274 -13.41 -6.93 -3.89
CA GLY A 274 -14.53 -6.66 -3.00
C GLY A 274 -14.27 -6.92 -1.51
N HIS A 275 -13.13 -7.53 -1.15
CA HIS A 275 -12.80 -7.80 0.26
C HIS A 275 -12.55 -6.52 1.09
N PRO A 276 -11.82 -5.50 0.60
CA PRO A 276 -11.67 -4.24 1.32
C PRO A 276 -13.01 -3.60 1.70
N GLU A 277 -13.97 -3.59 0.77
CA GLU A 277 -15.33 -3.08 0.98
C GLU A 277 -16.11 -3.94 1.99
N PHE A 278 -15.96 -5.26 1.91
CA PHE A 278 -16.58 -6.18 2.86
C PHE A 278 -16.08 -5.91 4.29
N LEU A 279 -14.76 -5.80 4.47
CA LEU A 279 -14.15 -5.59 5.77
C LEU A 279 -14.47 -4.21 6.34
N GLU A 280 -14.41 -3.15 5.52
CA GLU A 280 -14.83 -1.80 5.89
C GLU A 280 -16.26 -1.78 6.46
N ASN A 281 -17.19 -2.43 5.76
CA ASN A 281 -18.57 -2.53 6.24
C ASN A 281 -18.63 -3.25 7.59
N LEU A 282 -17.94 -4.38 7.77
CA LEU A 282 -17.94 -5.10 9.05
C LEU A 282 -17.42 -4.24 10.21
N VAL A 283 -16.33 -3.51 9.99
CA VAL A 283 -15.73 -2.62 10.98
C VAL A 283 -16.71 -1.52 11.41
N ILE A 284 -17.39 -0.89 10.44
CA ILE A 284 -18.39 0.14 10.69
C ILE A 284 -19.59 -0.44 11.48
N HIS A 285 -20.06 -1.63 11.11
CA HIS A 285 -21.18 -2.29 11.82
C HIS A 285 -20.81 -2.70 13.24
N ALA A 286 -19.54 -3.03 13.50
CA ALA A 286 -19.03 -3.32 14.83
C ALA A 286 -18.81 -2.04 15.68
N GLY A 287 -19.11 -0.84 15.15
CA GLY A 287 -18.91 0.41 15.87
C GLY A 287 -17.43 0.80 16.03
N LEU A 288 -16.55 0.29 15.16
CA LEU A 288 -15.11 0.54 15.16
C LEU A 288 -14.73 1.50 14.01
N ALA A 289 -13.55 2.10 14.10
CA ALA A 289 -12.98 2.92 13.04
C ALA A 289 -11.96 2.11 12.24
N THR A 290 -11.97 2.23 10.90
CA THR A 290 -10.99 1.54 10.02
C THR A 290 -9.54 1.93 10.33
N ALA A 291 -9.31 3.18 10.76
CA ALA A 291 -8.02 3.67 11.24
C ALA A 291 -7.46 2.94 12.47
N ASN A 292 -8.31 2.21 13.20
CA ASN A 292 -7.89 1.41 14.35
C ASN A 292 -7.64 -0.06 13.97
N ILE A 293 -7.82 -0.44 12.71
CA ILE A 293 -7.66 -1.83 12.26
C ILE A 293 -6.36 -1.96 11.47
N VAL A 294 -5.48 -2.81 11.96
CA VAL A 294 -4.24 -3.21 11.29
C VAL A 294 -4.48 -4.57 10.66
N ILE A 295 -4.35 -4.67 9.35
CA ILE A 295 -4.50 -5.92 8.63
C ILE A 295 -3.14 -6.61 8.55
N GLU A 296 -3.03 -7.76 9.18
CA GLU A 296 -1.82 -8.58 9.16
C GLU A 296 -1.89 -9.58 8.00
N VAL A 297 -0.87 -9.59 7.16
CA VAL A 297 -0.73 -10.54 6.05
C VAL A 297 0.59 -11.28 6.20
N LEU A 298 0.50 -12.61 6.31
CA LEU A 298 1.66 -13.50 6.35
C LEU A 298 2.51 -13.40 5.08
N GLU A 299 3.82 -13.54 5.27
CA GLU A 299 4.77 -13.66 4.16
C GLU A 299 4.64 -15.02 3.44
N SER A 300 3.85 -15.08 2.35
CA SER A 300 3.70 -16.31 1.54
C SER A 300 4.69 -16.36 0.37
N GLN A 301 5.46 -17.44 0.18
CA GLN A 301 6.45 -17.53 -0.92
C GLN A 301 5.82 -17.46 -2.33
N ASP A 302 4.57 -17.91 -2.47
CA ASP A 302 3.91 -18.10 -3.78
C ASP A 302 2.93 -16.98 -4.16
N GLY A 303 2.85 -15.90 -3.36
CA GLY A 303 1.91 -14.80 -3.58
C GLY A 303 2.32 -13.87 -4.74
N ASP A 304 1.35 -13.48 -5.57
CA ASP A 304 1.53 -12.42 -6.57
C ASP A 304 1.76 -11.07 -5.88
N ILE A 305 3.02 -10.62 -5.92
CA ILE A 305 3.50 -9.37 -5.31
C ILE A 305 2.77 -8.13 -5.83
N ILE A 306 2.34 -8.14 -7.10
CA ILE A 306 1.62 -7.02 -7.72
C ILE A 306 0.21 -6.99 -7.14
N ALA A 307 -0.47 -8.13 -7.13
CA ALA A 307 -1.82 -8.24 -6.57
C ALA A 307 -1.86 -7.86 -5.07
N LEU A 308 -0.85 -8.24 -4.30
CA LEU A 308 -0.71 -7.85 -2.89
C LEU A 308 -0.50 -6.34 -2.71
N SER A 309 0.39 -5.73 -3.51
CA SER A 309 0.64 -4.28 -3.46
C SER A 309 -0.63 -3.48 -3.84
N GLU A 310 -1.32 -3.88 -4.91
CA GLU A 310 -2.60 -3.26 -5.30
C GLU A 310 -3.69 -3.45 -4.25
N ALA A 311 -3.77 -4.62 -3.63
CA ALA A 311 -4.71 -4.87 -2.54
C ALA A 311 -4.40 -3.97 -1.33
N ALA A 312 -3.14 -3.89 -0.91
CA ALA A 312 -2.70 -3.03 0.19
C ALA A 312 -3.08 -1.56 -0.06
N ALA A 313 -2.90 -1.05 -1.28
CA ALA A 313 -3.33 0.30 -1.64
C ALA A 313 -4.85 0.50 -1.45
N ARG A 314 -5.68 -0.46 -1.87
CA ARG A 314 -7.15 -0.39 -1.71
C ARG A 314 -7.62 -0.41 -0.25
N TYR A 315 -6.90 -1.10 0.63
CA TYR A 315 -7.17 -1.05 2.07
C TYR A 315 -6.75 0.29 2.67
N ARG A 316 -5.56 0.80 2.31
CA ARG A 316 -5.09 2.11 2.76
C ARG A 316 -6.01 3.26 2.34
N GLU A 317 -6.58 3.21 1.13
CA GLU A 317 -7.59 4.17 0.66
C GLU A 317 -8.85 4.21 1.54
N ARG A 318 -9.13 3.14 2.28
CA ARG A 318 -10.25 3.02 3.23
C ARG A 318 -9.85 3.29 4.69
N GLY A 319 -8.61 3.72 4.91
CA GLY A 319 -8.08 4.08 6.22
C GLY A 319 -7.53 2.92 7.04
N PHE A 320 -7.44 1.70 6.51
CA PHE A 320 -6.76 0.60 7.18
C PHE A 320 -5.25 0.78 7.19
N GLN A 321 -4.59 0.25 8.21
CA GLN A 321 -3.14 0.06 8.25
C GLN A 321 -2.79 -1.36 7.81
N ILE A 322 -1.61 -1.54 7.21
CA ILE A 322 -1.13 -2.84 6.74
C ILE A 322 0.11 -3.27 7.52
N ALA A 323 0.09 -4.49 8.03
CA ALA A 323 1.23 -5.15 8.64
C ALA A 323 1.66 -6.40 7.84
N ILE A 324 2.97 -6.61 7.73
CA ILE A 324 3.52 -7.90 7.29
C ILE A 324 3.99 -8.68 8.50
N ASP A 325 3.53 -9.93 8.58
CA ASP A 325 3.76 -10.83 9.70
C ASP A 325 4.88 -11.85 9.42
N ASP A 326 5.50 -12.38 10.49
CA ASP A 326 6.57 -13.38 10.46
C ASP A 326 7.83 -13.00 9.64
N PHE A 327 8.13 -11.71 9.49
CA PHE A 327 9.31 -11.28 8.75
C PHE A 327 10.59 -11.73 9.46
N GLY A 328 11.43 -12.49 8.76
CA GLY A 328 12.65 -13.11 9.28
C GLY A 328 12.58 -14.63 9.45
N ALA A 329 11.39 -15.23 9.41
CA ALA A 329 11.20 -16.66 9.48
C ALA A 329 11.61 -17.35 8.16
N GLY A 330 12.91 -17.50 7.93
CA GLY A 330 13.44 -18.24 6.78
C GLY A 330 13.62 -17.40 5.51
N HIS A 331 12.77 -17.59 4.49
CA HIS A 331 12.94 -17.07 3.12
C HIS A 331 12.43 -15.63 2.93
N SER A 332 12.61 -14.76 3.92
CA SER A 332 12.05 -13.41 3.87
C SER A 332 12.62 -12.56 2.73
N ASN A 333 11.73 -11.89 1.99
CA ASN A 333 12.05 -11.18 0.77
C ASN A 333 11.89 -9.67 0.95
N LEU A 334 13.01 -8.98 1.14
CA LEU A 334 13.04 -7.52 1.28
C LEU A 334 12.43 -6.79 0.07
N ASP A 335 12.60 -7.29 -1.17
CA ASP A 335 11.97 -6.66 -2.35
C ASP A 335 10.45 -6.67 -2.25
N ARG A 336 9.88 -7.73 -1.68
CA ARG A 336 8.44 -7.84 -1.44
C ARG A 336 7.95 -6.83 -0.41
N LEU A 337 8.66 -6.73 0.70
CA LEU A 337 8.37 -5.74 1.73
C LEU A 337 8.34 -4.32 1.15
N LEU A 338 9.35 -3.97 0.34
CA LEU A 338 9.49 -2.66 -0.29
C LEU A 338 8.41 -2.35 -1.35
N ARG A 339 7.82 -3.37 -1.99
CA ARG A 339 6.73 -3.18 -2.97
C ARG A 339 5.35 -3.08 -2.34
N ILE A 340 5.09 -3.84 -1.27
CA ILE A 340 3.83 -3.76 -0.55
C ILE A 340 3.73 -2.43 0.21
N GLN A 341 4.86 -1.91 0.69
CA GLN A 341 4.95 -0.69 1.51
C GLN A 341 3.97 -0.76 2.69
N PRO A 342 4.08 -1.78 3.57
CA PRO A 342 3.30 -1.84 4.79
C PRO A 342 3.66 -0.70 5.74
N ASP A 343 2.72 -0.34 6.61
CA ASP A 343 2.92 0.62 7.68
C ASP A 343 3.70 -0.01 8.85
N ILE A 344 3.52 -1.32 9.04
CA ILE A 344 4.05 -2.09 10.17
C ILE A 344 4.73 -3.38 9.68
N VAL A 345 5.82 -3.77 10.32
CA VAL A 345 6.50 -5.06 10.09
C VAL A 345 6.68 -5.77 11.42
N LYS A 346 6.19 -7.00 11.50
CA LYS A 346 6.34 -7.87 12.66
C LYS A 346 7.50 -8.83 12.42
N LEU A 347 8.48 -8.77 13.31
CA LEU A 347 9.68 -9.59 13.28
C LEU A 347 9.49 -10.84 14.13
N ASP A 348 9.79 -11.99 13.53
CA ASP A 348 9.80 -13.27 14.25
C ASP A 348 10.75 -13.23 15.46
N GLY A 349 10.34 -13.85 16.56
CA GLY A 349 11.09 -13.88 17.82
C GLY A 349 12.46 -14.56 17.70
N GLY A 350 12.67 -15.43 16.70
CA GLY A 350 13.96 -16.00 16.37
C GLY A 350 15.02 -14.95 16.02
N LEU A 351 14.62 -13.81 15.44
CA LEU A 351 15.54 -12.73 15.08
C LEU A 351 16.13 -12.00 16.29
N ILE A 352 15.41 -11.93 17.42
CA ILE A 352 15.93 -11.37 18.67
C ILE A 352 17.23 -12.07 19.08
N ARG A 353 17.27 -13.39 18.88
CA ARG A 353 18.39 -14.25 19.29
C ARG A 353 19.47 -14.36 18.20
N ALA A 354 19.24 -13.80 17.01
CA ALA A 354 20.20 -13.82 15.92
C ALA A 354 21.43 -12.96 16.24
N ARG A 355 22.60 -13.44 15.81
CA ARG A 355 23.90 -12.78 16.03
C ARG A 355 24.72 -12.74 14.76
N CYS A 356 25.44 -11.64 14.55
CA CYS A 356 26.40 -11.49 13.46
C CYS A 356 27.53 -12.53 13.59
N ARG A 357 27.85 -13.23 12.50
CA ARG A 357 28.82 -14.35 12.52
C ARG A 357 30.22 -13.93 12.99
N SER A 358 30.69 -12.76 12.56
CA SER A 358 32.04 -12.26 12.83
C SER A 358 32.16 -11.53 14.17
N THR A 359 31.24 -10.62 14.46
CA THR A 359 31.31 -9.73 15.64
C THR A 359 30.60 -10.29 16.85
N LYS A 360 29.76 -11.33 16.68
CA LYS A 360 28.84 -11.87 17.71
C LYS A 360 27.84 -10.84 18.26
N GLN A 361 27.75 -9.66 17.64
CA GLN A 361 26.80 -8.61 17.99
C GLN A 361 25.36 -9.02 17.63
N PRO A 362 24.34 -8.53 18.35
CA PRO A 362 22.94 -8.67 17.97
C PRO A 362 22.67 -8.15 16.55
N LEU A 363 21.88 -8.90 15.78
CA LEU A 363 21.47 -8.48 14.44
C LEU A 363 20.31 -7.46 14.49
N LEU A 364 19.46 -7.58 15.51
CA LEU A 364 18.20 -6.83 15.66
C LEU A 364 18.36 -5.29 15.49
N PRO A 365 19.32 -4.60 16.12
CA PRO A 365 19.46 -3.14 15.97
C PRO A 365 19.67 -2.68 14.51
N TYR A 366 20.42 -3.46 13.73
CA TYR A 366 20.69 -3.14 12.32
C TYR A 366 19.44 -3.34 11.45
N LEU A 367 18.66 -4.38 11.75
CA LEU A 367 17.43 -4.67 11.02
C LEU A 367 16.36 -3.62 11.32
N VAL A 368 16.16 -3.28 12.60
CA VAL A 368 15.23 -2.23 13.04
C VAL A 368 15.60 -0.90 12.38
N SER A 369 16.88 -0.52 12.41
CA SER A 369 17.34 0.71 11.75
C SER A 369 17.06 0.72 10.25
N LEU A 370 17.23 -0.41 9.56
CA LEU A 370 16.90 -0.51 8.14
C LEU A 370 15.40 -0.31 7.89
N LEU A 371 14.53 -0.95 8.68
CA LEU A 371 13.07 -0.86 8.54
C LEU A 371 12.55 0.55 8.86
N HIS A 372 13.11 1.20 9.88
CA HIS A 372 12.83 2.60 10.20
C HIS A 372 13.21 3.54 9.06
N ASN A 373 14.36 3.34 8.42
CA ASN A 373 14.79 4.15 7.26
C ASN A 373 13.87 3.96 6.04
N VAL A 374 13.15 2.84 5.96
CA VAL A 374 12.13 2.57 4.93
C VAL A 374 10.78 3.18 5.32
N GLY A 375 10.60 3.65 6.56
CA GLY A 375 9.38 4.30 7.04
C GLY A 375 8.37 3.36 7.68
N MET A 376 8.80 2.19 8.15
CA MET A 376 7.96 1.18 8.79
C MET A 376 8.08 1.23 10.31
N LEU A 377 6.97 1.02 11.02
CA LEU A 377 7.00 0.68 12.45
C LEU A 377 7.38 -0.80 12.62
N VAL A 378 8.20 -1.09 13.62
CA VAL A 378 8.69 -2.44 13.89
C VAL A 378 8.05 -3.01 15.15
N VAL A 379 7.41 -4.15 14.99
CA VAL A 379 6.97 -5.01 16.09
C VAL A 379 7.95 -6.17 16.22
N VAL A 380 8.34 -6.50 17.44
CA VAL A 380 9.07 -7.73 17.72
C VAL A 380 8.19 -8.68 18.50
N GLU A 381 8.00 -9.89 17.97
CA GLU A 381 7.20 -10.94 18.57
C GLU A 381 8.04 -11.92 19.39
N GLY A 382 7.37 -12.79 20.16
CA GLY A 382 8.04 -13.83 20.93
C GLY A 382 8.92 -13.30 22.08
N VAL A 383 8.58 -12.12 22.63
CA VAL A 383 9.28 -11.57 23.81
C VAL A 383 8.85 -12.34 25.07
N GLU A 384 9.67 -13.31 25.47
CA GLU A 384 9.36 -14.23 26.57
C GLU A 384 10.22 -14.01 27.81
N THR A 385 11.39 -13.37 27.66
CA THR A 385 12.34 -13.15 28.76
C THR A 385 12.71 -11.69 28.92
N THR A 386 13.10 -11.28 30.13
CA THR A 386 13.61 -9.92 30.38
C THR A 386 14.81 -9.59 29.48
N ALA A 387 15.64 -10.58 29.15
CA ALA A 387 16.76 -10.41 28.23
C ALA A 387 16.30 -10.07 26.80
N ASP A 388 15.20 -10.68 26.33
CA ASP A 388 14.60 -10.36 25.03
C ASP A 388 14.04 -8.92 25.03
N LEU A 389 13.39 -8.52 26.12
CA LEU A 389 12.86 -7.15 26.29
C LEU A 389 13.97 -6.09 26.32
N ILE A 390 15.04 -6.32 27.08
CA ILE A 390 16.22 -5.43 27.13
C ILE A 390 16.80 -5.27 25.74
N LEU A 391 16.94 -6.37 24.98
CA LEU A 391 17.49 -6.30 23.63
C LEU A 391 16.55 -5.57 22.66
N ALA A 392 15.23 -5.72 22.80
CA ALA A 392 14.26 -4.95 22.02
C ALA A 392 14.37 -3.44 22.30
N VAL A 393 14.51 -3.05 23.57
CA VAL A 393 14.76 -1.66 23.97
C VAL A 393 16.09 -1.14 23.42
N GLU A 394 17.18 -1.90 23.58
CA GLU A 394 18.51 -1.56 23.04
C GLU A 394 18.49 -1.40 21.52
N SER A 395 17.62 -2.15 20.84
CA SER A 395 17.47 -2.14 19.38
C SER A 395 16.52 -1.05 18.85
N ASN A 396 15.96 -0.20 19.72
CA ASN A 396 14.99 0.84 19.38
C ASN A 396 13.72 0.30 18.68
N VAL A 397 13.22 -0.86 19.12
CA VAL A 397 11.96 -1.43 18.61
C VAL A 397 10.79 -0.53 19.01
N ASP A 398 9.76 -0.40 18.17
CA ASP A 398 8.60 0.44 18.47
C ASP A 398 7.61 -0.28 19.39
N LEU A 399 7.21 -1.49 18.98
CA LEU A 399 6.22 -2.31 19.67
C LEU A 399 6.76 -3.71 19.97
N VAL A 400 6.31 -4.31 21.06
CA VAL A 400 6.69 -5.67 21.47
C VAL A 400 5.47 -6.49 21.84
N GLN A 401 5.52 -7.78 21.50
CA GLN A 401 4.49 -8.75 21.82
C GLN A 401 5.13 -10.05 22.33
N GLY A 402 4.53 -10.64 23.37
CA GLY A 402 4.98 -11.91 23.92
C GLY A 402 4.46 -12.17 25.33
N TYR A 403 4.64 -13.40 25.81
CA TYR A 403 4.09 -13.86 27.09
C TYR A 403 4.65 -13.14 28.31
N LEU A 404 5.81 -12.50 28.21
CA LEU A 404 6.35 -11.65 29.29
C LEU A 404 5.44 -10.43 29.56
N LEU A 405 4.76 -9.95 28.52
CA LEU A 405 3.96 -8.71 28.55
C LEU A 405 2.46 -8.98 28.63
N GLY A 406 2.01 -10.13 28.11
CA GLY A 406 0.63 -10.58 28.25
C GLY A 406 0.36 -11.83 27.43
N GLN A 407 -0.42 -12.75 28.00
CA GLN A 407 -0.90 -13.93 27.28
C GLN A 407 -2.24 -13.61 26.59
N PRO A 408 -2.59 -14.33 25.50
CA PRO A 408 -3.88 -14.18 24.84
C PRO A 408 -5.06 -14.61 25.73
N ASP A 409 -6.08 -13.75 25.89
CA ASP A 409 -7.29 -14.07 26.67
C ASP A 409 -8.55 -13.43 26.08
N THR A 410 -9.71 -13.87 26.56
CA THR A 410 -11.05 -13.46 26.17
C THR A 410 -11.38 -11.98 26.41
N ALA A 411 -10.70 -11.31 27.33
CA ALA A 411 -10.85 -9.89 27.59
C ALA A 411 -9.49 -9.18 27.57
N ALA A 412 -9.43 -7.97 27.01
CA ALA A 412 -8.20 -7.16 26.97
C ALA A 412 -7.77 -6.60 28.35
N ASN A 413 -8.38 -7.06 29.45
CA ASN A 413 -8.22 -6.54 30.81
C ASN A 413 -7.01 -7.09 31.58
N ILE A 414 -6.08 -7.79 30.94
CA ILE A 414 -4.98 -8.46 31.65
C ILE A 414 -3.83 -7.49 31.91
N THR A 415 -3.72 -7.07 33.18
CA THR A 415 -2.50 -6.61 33.90
C THR A 415 -1.50 -5.79 33.06
N VAL A 416 -1.93 -4.61 32.63
CA VAL A 416 -1.07 -3.62 31.95
C VAL A 416 -0.02 -3.02 32.91
N SER A 417 -0.29 -2.97 34.22
CA SER A 417 0.59 -2.35 35.22
C SER A 417 1.96 -3.01 35.33
N ASP A 418 1.99 -4.34 35.47
CA ASP A 418 3.23 -5.08 35.72
C ASP A 418 4.15 -5.08 34.49
N SER A 419 3.54 -5.04 33.31
CA SER A 419 4.26 -4.99 32.03
C SER A 419 4.89 -3.62 31.79
N ALA A 420 4.21 -2.52 32.16
CA ALA A 420 4.80 -1.19 32.09
C ALA A 420 6.03 -1.06 33.00
N GLU A 421 5.98 -1.60 34.22
CA GLU A 421 7.13 -1.61 35.13
C GLU A 421 8.31 -2.41 34.57
N ARG A 422 8.06 -3.58 33.95
CA ARG A 422 9.11 -4.37 33.30
C ARG A 422 9.78 -3.60 32.16
N VAL A 423 9.01 -2.86 31.37
CA VAL A 423 9.52 -2.01 30.29
C VAL A 423 10.40 -0.89 30.86
N GLU A 424 9.94 -0.17 31.88
CA GLU A 424 10.71 0.88 32.55
C GLU A 424 12.04 0.36 33.11
N GLN A 425 12.01 -0.80 33.78
CA GLN A 425 13.22 -1.46 34.30
C GLN A 425 14.21 -1.82 33.17
N ALA A 426 13.71 -2.26 32.01
CA ALA A 426 14.55 -2.53 30.85
C ALA A 426 15.20 -1.25 30.29
N PHE A 427 14.47 -0.13 30.20
CA PHE A 427 15.04 1.17 29.82
C PHE A 427 16.12 1.64 30.78
N GLN A 428 15.88 1.53 32.08
CA GLN A 428 16.87 1.89 33.11
C GLN A 428 18.15 1.05 32.95
N GLN A 429 18.01 -0.26 32.77
CA GLN A 429 19.15 -1.15 32.58
C GLN A 429 19.94 -0.83 31.29
N VAL A 430 19.26 -0.57 30.17
CA VAL A 430 19.92 -0.16 28.92
C VAL A 430 20.65 1.18 29.11
N GLY A 431 20.03 2.14 29.79
CA GLY A 431 20.65 3.43 30.11
C GLY A 431 21.93 3.27 30.95
N ASP A 432 21.88 2.44 31.98
CA ASP A 432 23.04 2.15 32.83
C ASP A 432 24.15 1.43 32.09
N MET A 433 23.80 0.44 31.24
CA MET A 433 24.72 -0.28 30.36
C MET A 433 25.42 0.68 29.40
N HIS A 434 24.66 1.54 28.70
CA HIS A 434 25.21 2.55 27.79
C HIS A 434 26.13 3.53 28.52
N GLY A 435 25.74 4.00 29.71
CA GLY A 435 26.57 4.88 30.52
C GLY A 435 27.89 4.23 30.95
N ALA A 436 27.85 2.98 31.39
CA ALA A 436 29.05 2.23 31.78
C ALA A 436 29.97 1.95 30.58
N GLN A 437 29.40 1.54 29.45
CA GLN A 437 30.12 1.25 28.21
C GLN A 437 30.78 2.50 27.64
N ARG A 438 30.08 3.64 27.61
CA ARG A 438 30.62 4.93 27.20
C ARG A 438 31.79 5.37 28.07
N ARG A 439 31.67 5.31 29.40
CA ARG A 439 32.77 5.64 30.33
C ARG A 439 34.00 4.76 30.10
N THR A 440 33.77 3.46 29.89
CA THR A 440 34.83 2.49 29.60
C THR A 440 35.52 2.82 28.28
N TYR A 441 34.75 3.09 27.23
CA TYR A 441 35.24 3.46 25.91
C TYR A 441 36.07 4.76 25.95
N GLU A 442 35.54 5.83 26.55
CA GLU A 442 36.23 7.11 26.69
C GLU A 442 37.55 6.96 27.48
N THR A 443 37.54 6.19 28.58
CA THR A 443 38.74 5.93 29.38
C THR A 443 39.80 5.14 28.59
N GLN A 444 39.39 4.11 27.85
CA GLN A 444 40.30 3.28 27.04
C GLN A 444 40.92 4.07 25.88
N LEU A 445 40.18 5.02 25.30
CA LEU A 445 40.62 5.77 24.11
C LEU A 445 41.32 7.09 24.42
N GLN A 446 41.22 7.60 25.64
CA GLN A 446 41.87 8.85 26.03
C GLN A 446 43.39 8.91 25.75
N PRO A 447 44.18 7.83 25.95
CA PRO A 447 45.60 7.83 25.56
C PRO A 447 45.81 8.05 24.06
N TYR A 448 44.92 7.51 23.22
CA TYR A 448 44.98 7.62 21.76
C TYR A 448 44.60 9.01 21.28
N LEU A 449 43.59 9.65 21.89
CA LEU A 449 43.30 11.07 21.61
C LEU A 449 44.49 11.96 21.94
N SER A 450 45.12 11.73 23.09
CA SER A 450 46.28 12.48 23.55
C SER A 450 47.49 12.29 22.63
N ALA A 451 47.75 11.04 22.22
CA ALA A 451 48.81 10.73 21.26
C ALA A 451 48.53 11.29 19.87
N MET A 452 47.29 11.25 19.38
CA MET A 452 46.89 11.83 18.10
C MET A 452 47.15 13.34 18.07
N ARG A 453 46.79 14.08 19.12
CA ARG A 453 47.07 15.52 19.21
C ARG A 453 48.57 15.82 19.10
N ARG A 454 49.41 15.07 19.84
CA ARG A 454 50.87 15.19 19.77
C ARG A 454 51.41 14.82 18.39
N SER A 455 50.86 13.79 17.75
CA SER A 455 51.21 13.40 16.37
C SER A 455 50.87 14.49 15.35
N VAL A 456 49.71 15.15 15.50
CA VAL A 456 49.33 16.30 14.66
C VAL A 456 50.27 17.48 14.88
N GLU A 457 50.62 17.79 16.12
CA GLU A 457 51.57 18.86 16.46
C GLU A 457 52.96 18.60 15.87
N GLN A 458 53.44 17.35 15.96
CA GLN A 458 54.70 16.94 15.35
C GLN A 458 54.67 17.10 13.82
N LEU A 459 53.62 16.63 13.14
CA LEU A 459 53.51 16.80 11.68
C LEU A 459 53.45 18.27 11.25
N ARG A 460 52.81 19.13 12.05
CA ARG A 460 52.81 20.57 11.81
C ARG A 460 54.21 21.18 11.96
N ALA A 461 54.98 20.72 12.95
CA ALA A 461 56.34 21.20 13.22
C ALA A 461 57.37 20.70 12.18
N ASP A 462 57.24 19.46 11.72
CA ASP A 462 58.14 18.80 10.78
C ASP A 462 58.23 19.52 9.42
N GLY A 463 57.11 20.06 8.93
CA GLY A 463 57.03 20.54 7.55
C GLY A 463 57.08 19.40 6.52
N HIS A 464 56.73 19.68 5.27
CA HIS A 464 56.95 18.70 4.18
C HIS A 464 58.47 18.40 4.04
N PRO A 465 58.92 17.13 3.95
CA PRO A 465 58.19 15.90 3.62
C PRO A 465 57.77 15.02 4.82
N PHE A 466 57.54 15.61 6.00
CA PHE A 466 57.12 14.92 7.23
C PHE A 466 58.10 13.84 7.73
N PRO A 467 59.39 14.17 7.97
CA PRO A 467 60.41 13.22 8.41
C PRO A 467 60.03 12.40 9.66
N GLY A 468 59.21 12.93 10.56
CA GLY A 468 58.75 12.25 11.77
C GLY A 468 57.54 11.35 11.59
N PHE A 469 56.96 11.22 10.39
CA PHE A 469 55.73 10.44 10.16
C PHE A 469 55.86 8.95 10.56
N HIS A 470 57.02 8.34 10.35
CA HIS A 470 57.27 6.94 10.75
C HIS A 470 57.63 6.77 12.24
N ALA A 471 57.71 7.88 12.99
CA ALA A 471 58.04 7.91 14.42
C ALA A 471 56.97 8.67 15.22
N LEU A 472 55.71 8.68 14.76
CA LEU A 472 54.61 9.34 15.46
C LEU A 472 54.32 8.67 16.81
N PRO A 473 54.01 9.46 17.87
CA PRO A 473 53.61 8.95 19.18
C PRO A 473 52.49 7.90 19.15
N MET A 474 51.57 7.99 18.18
CA MET A 474 50.51 6.98 18.00
C MET A 474 51.04 5.57 17.75
N LEU A 475 52.19 5.42 17.09
CA LEU A 475 52.77 4.13 16.73
C LEU A 475 53.33 3.36 17.94
N GLU A 476 53.53 4.03 19.07
CA GLU A 476 53.98 3.40 20.32
C GLU A 476 52.82 2.76 21.09
N LEU A 477 51.58 3.11 20.77
CA LEU A 477 50.41 2.63 21.51
C LEU A 477 49.99 1.22 21.06
N PRO A 478 49.58 0.34 22.00
CA PRO A 478 49.43 -1.10 21.75
C PRO A 478 48.32 -1.48 20.76
N LEU A 479 47.30 -0.63 20.61
CA LEU A 479 46.20 -0.89 19.67
C LEU A 479 46.45 -0.27 18.30
N CYS A 480 47.39 0.67 18.16
CA CYS A 480 47.72 1.21 16.86
C CYS A 480 48.33 0.11 16.01
N TYR A 481 47.82 -0.10 14.79
CA TYR A 481 48.41 -1.03 13.84
C TYR A 481 48.69 -0.41 12.47
N GLY A 482 48.49 0.91 12.32
CA GLY A 482 48.93 1.64 11.13
C GLY A 482 48.46 3.10 11.14
N CYS A 483 49.34 4.00 10.69
CA CYS A 483 49.02 5.40 10.42
C CYS A 483 49.11 5.69 8.91
N TYR A 484 48.20 6.53 8.43
CA TYR A 484 48.03 6.90 7.03
C TYR A 484 47.88 8.41 6.94
N LEU A 485 48.54 9.04 5.97
CA LEU A 485 48.37 10.46 5.68
C LEU A 485 47.68 10.61 4.33
N LEU A 486 46.52 11.25 4.33
CA LEU A 486 45.68 11.43 3.15
C LEU A 486 45.61 12.91 2.75
N ASP A 487 45.46 13.18 1.45
CA ASP A 487 45.14 14.51 0.95
C ASP A 487 43.63 14.82 1.03
N ALA A 488 43.23 16.02 0.63
CA ALA A 488 41.82 16.45 0.60
C ALA A 488 40.92 15.61 -0.33
N SER A 489 41.50 14.84 -1.26
CA SER A 489 40.78 13.91 -2.14
C SER A 489 40.75 12.47 -1.60
N GLY A 490 41.28 12.26 -0.39
CA GLY A 490 41.33 10.97 0.28
C GLY A 490 42.37 10.02 -0.30
N ARG A 491 43.39 10.52 -1.02
CA ARG A 491 44.50 9.72 -1.55
C ARG A 491 45.69 9.73 -0.62
N PRO A 492 46.45 8.62 -0.50
CA PRO A 492 47.65 8.60 0.32
C PRO A 492 48.72 9.56 -0.21
N VAL A 493 49.39 10.25 0.70
CA VAL A 493 50.50 11.16 0.41
C VAL A 493 51.86 10.49 0.65
N LEU A 494 51.90 9.51 1.56
CA LEU A 494 53.10 8.79 1.99
C LEU A 494 52.79 7.30 2.16
N ASP A 495 53.85 6.48 2.17
CA ASP A 495 53.72 5.09 2.58
C ASP A 495 53.25 5.00 4.04
N PRO A 496 52.37 4.05 4.37
CA PRO A 496 51.82 3.93 5.72
C PRO A 496 52.91 3.61 6.76
N ALA A 497 52.77 4.19 7.94
CA ALA A 497 53.65 3.92 9.07
C ALA A 497 53.08 2.82 9.97
N PHE A 498 53.92 1.89 10.41
CA PHE A 498 53.54 0.75 11.24
C PHE A 498 54.31 0.74 12.58
N PRO A 499 53.69 0.24 13.67
CA PRO A 499 54.37 0.11 14.96
C PRO A 499 55.65 -0.73 14.89
N GLY A 500 56.76 -0.22 15.45
CA GLY A 500 57.98 -0.95 15.77
C GLY A 500 58.51 -1.88 14.67
N ASN A 501 58.92 -1.34 13.51
CA ASN A 501 59.44 -2.10 12.36
C ASN A 501 58.62 -3.35 11.96
N ARG A 502 57.37 -3.48 12.42
CA ARG A 502 56.55 -4.65 12.11
C ARG A 502 56.16 -4.58 10.63
N PRO A 503 56.24 -5.70 9.89
CA PRO A 503 55.78 -5.72 8.53
C PRO A 503 54.26 -5.43 8.49
N PRO A 504 53.77 -4.83 7.39
CA PRO A 504 52.34 -4.63 7.21
C PRO A 504 51.59 -5.96 7.38
N PRO A 505 50.38 -5.96 7.96
CA PRO A 505 49.58 -7.17 8.07
C PRO A 505 49.34 -7.75 6.66
N ALA A 506 49.46 -9.07 6.53
CA ALA A 506 49.23 -9.75 5.26
C ALA A 506 47.82 -9.43 4.73
N PRO A 507 47.69 -9.04 3.45
CA PRO A 507 46.40 -8.66 2.90
C PRO A 507 45.49 -9.88 2.81
N ARG A 508 44.31 -9.78 3.42
CA ARG A 508 43.28 -10.84 3.32
C ARG A 508 42.67 -10.92 1.92
N PHE A 509 42.65 -9.79 1.20
CA PHE A 509 42.14 -9.65 -0.15
C PHE A 509 43.24 -9.05 -1.05
N PRO A 510 44.14 -9.87 -1.62
CA PRO A 510 45.34 -9.39 -2.33
C PRO A 510 45.11 -8.34 -3.44
N PRO A 511 44.03 -8.41 -4.26
CA PRO A 511 43.76 -7.37 -5.26
C PRO A 511 43.49 -5.99 -4.67
N MET A 512 43.17 -5.90 -3.38
CA MET A 512 42.86 -4.65 -2.66
C MET A 512 43.97 -4.26 -1.66
N ALA A 513 45.18 -4.81 -1.82
CA ALA A 513 46.29 -4.60 -0.88
C ALA A 513 47.01 -3.25 -1.08
N SER A 514 47.02 -2.72 -2.30
CA SER A 514 47.66 -1.44 -2.62
C SER A 514 46.87 -0.27 -2.02
N ASN A 515 47.52 0.55 -1.20
CA ASN A 515 46.91 1.78 -0.69
C ASN A 515 46.96 2.91 -1.71
N TRP A 516 47.98 2.93 -2.57
CA TRP A 516 48.22 4.01 -3.54
C TRP A 516 47.11 4.14 -4.59
N ASP A 517 46.45 3.03 -4.91
CA ASP A 517 45.32 2.99 -5.85
C ASP A 517 43.97 3.30 -5.17
N ALA A 518 43.93 3.41 -3.84
CA ALA A 518 42.70 3.57 -3.06
C ALA A 518 42.33 5.05 -2.84
N ARG A 519 41.02 5.28 -2.69
CA ARG A 519 40.45 6.55 -2.24
C ARG A 519 39.57 6.33 -1.02
N TRP A 520 39.69 7.23 -0.05
CA TRP A 520 39.05 7.10 1.27
C TRP A 520 38.11 8.26 1.61
N ASP A 521 37.88 9.17 0.67
CA ASP A 521 37.08 10.38 0.89
C ASP A 521 35.58 10.12 1.07
N ASN A 522 35.09 8.94 0.69
CA ASN A 522 33.72 8.49 0.96
C ASN A 522 33.54 7.83 2.34
N LYS A 523 34.60 7.73 3.15
CA LYS A 523 34.51 7.08 4.47
C LYS A 523 33.95 8.04 5.52
N PRO A 524 33.03 7.59 6.40
CA PRO A 524 32.44 8.45 7.42
C PRO A 524 33.47 9.18 8.30
N PHE A 525 34.56 8.52 8.69
CA PHE A 525 35.62 9.14 9.49
C PHE A 525 36.35 10.27 8.77
N PHE A 526 36.47 10.19 7.44
CA PHE A 526 37.14 11.20 6.64
C PHE A 526 36.26 12.44 6.54
N VAL A 527 34.99 12.23 6.19
CA VAL A 527 33.98 13.31 6.14
C VAL A 527 33.85 14.00 7.49
N ALA A 528 33.77 13.24 8.59
CA ALA A 528 33.70 13.79 9.94
C ALA A 528 34.94 14.61 10.31
N ALA A 529 36.14 14.13 9.98
CA ALA A 529 37.38 14.85 10.26
C ALA A 529 37.45 16.19 9.51
N LEU A 530 36.96 16.23 8.27
CA LEU A 530 36.88 17.47 7.48
C LEU A 530 35.85 18.46 8.04
N ALA A 531 34.76 17.96 8.62
CA ALA A 531 33.74 18.81 9.25
C ALA A 531 34.25 19.49 10.54
N THR A 532 35.21 18.87 11.24
CA THR A 532 35.78 19.39 12.49
C THR A 532 37.30 19.50 12.42
N ILE A 533 37.80 20.42 11.59
CA ILE A 533 39.24 20.62 11.38
C ILE A 533 39.98 20.84 12.70
N GLY A 534 41.09 20.11 12.90
CA GLY A 534 41.92 20.17 14.11
C GLY A 534 41.38 19.36 15.30
N HIS A 535 40.17 18.81 15.20
CA HIS A 535 39.57 17.97 16.23
C HIS A 535 39.61 16.50 15.81
N PRO A 536 40.31 15.62 16.57
CA PRO A 536 40.32 14.19 16.28
C PRO A 536 38.92 13.58 16.46
N VAL A 537 38.51 12.74 15.51
CA VAL A 537 37.23 12.03 15.50
C VAL A 537 37.45 10.52 15.37
N PHE A 538 36.67 9.75 16.13
CA PHE A 538 36.63 8.29 16.00
C PHE A 538 35.56 7.87 15.01
N SER A 539 35.85 6.80 14.26
CA SER A 539 34.83 6.09 13.48
C SER A 539 34.03 5.15 14.37
N GLN A 540 32.84 4.77 13.90
CA GLN A 540 32.23 3.52 14.35
C GLN A 540 33.15 2.33 13.99
N PRO A 541 33.19 1.24 14.77
CA PRO A 541 34.01 0.09 14.42
C PRO A 541 33.56 -0.53 13.09
N TYR A 542 34.52 -0.90 12.25
CA TYR A 542 34.24 -1.44 10.92
C TYR A 542 35.29 -2.48 10.52
N HIS A 543 35.03 -3.19 9.43
CA HIS A 543 35.97 -4.15 8.86
C HIS A 543 36.93 -3.44 7.91
N SER A 544 38.23 -3.42 8.23
CA SER A 544 39.24 -2.84 7.33
C SER A 544 39.33 -3.65 6.03
N LEU A 545 39.17 -2.99 4.88
CA LEU A 545 39.29 -3.63 3.56
C LEU A 545 40.70 -4.18 3.29
N THR A 546 41.74 -3.48 3.77
CA THR A 546 43.13 -3.85 3.49
C THR A 546 43.61 -5.02 4.34
N SER A 547 43.23 -5.06 5.62
CA SER A 547 43.69 -6.10 6.56
C SER A 547 42.66 -7.17 6.85
N GLY A 548 41.37 -6.95 6.52
CA GLY A 548 40.30 -7.88 6.87
C GLY A 548 40.19 -8.13 8.38
N ARG A 549 40.53 -7.12 9.21
CA ARG A 549 40.36 -7.11 10.67
C ARG A 549 39.35 -6.06 11.10
N ALA A 550 38.65 -6.30 12.21
CA ALA A 550 37.83 -5.28 12.86
C ALA A 550 38.75 -4.15 13.38
N CYS A 551 38.40 -2.91 13.10
CA CYS A 551 39.16 -1.75 13.52
C CYS A 551 38.28 -0.53 13.81
N VAL A 552 38.87 0.43 14.51
CA VAL A 552 38.35 1.79 14.67
C VAL A 552 39.37 2.73 14.05
N ALA A 553 38.91 3.71 13.25
CA ALA A 553 39.76 4.76 12.73
C ALA A 553 39.69 5.98 13.65
N LEU A 554 40.83 6.55 14.01
CA LEU A 554 40.94 7.88 14.59
C LEU A 554 41.50 8.82 13.52
N ALA A 555 40.72 9.81 13.11
CA ALA A 555 41.07 10.72 12.03
C ALA A 555 41.14 12.17 12.52
N CYS A 556 42.06 12.96 11.98
CA CYS A 556 42.15 14.38 12.27
C CYS A 556 42.54 15.13 10.99
N ALA A 557 41.75 16.14 10.61
CA ALA A 557 42.08 17.02 9.50
C ALA A 557 43.00 18.15 9.98
N ILE A 558 44.06 18.40 9.21
CA ILE A 558 45.18 19.26 9.57
C ILE A 558 45.43 20.22 8.39
N PRO A 559 45.29 21.54 8.60
CA PRO A 559 45.75 22.51 7.62
C PRO A 559 47.28 22.45 7.53
N HIS A 560 47.81 22.36 6.31
CA HIS A 560 49.24 22.39 6.06
C HIS A 560 49.52 23.18 4.78
N GLN A 561 50.13 24.37 4.92
CA GLN A 561 50.29 25.33 3.82
C GLN A 561 48.94 25.61 3.14
N ASP A 562 48.86 25.51 1.80
CA ASP A 562 47.63 25.71 1.02
C ASP A 562 46.83 24.40 0.82
N GLN A 563 47.14 23.33 1.56
CA GLN A 563 46.49 22.03 1.45
C GLN A 563 45.90 21.56 2.77
N LEU A 564 44.89 20.69 2.66
CA LEU A 564 44.29 20.02 3.80
C LEU A 564 44.70 18.55 3.78
N LEU A 565 45.27 18.08 4.88
CA LEU A 565 45.71 16.71 5.07
C LEU A 565 44.84 16.04 6.14
N VAL A 566 44.62 14.74 6.02
CA VAL A 566 43.91 13.96 7.04
C VAL A 566 44.83 12.86 7.54
N LEU A 567 45.26 12.98 8.80
CA LEU A 567 45.98 11.92 9.49
C LEU A 567 44.95 10.90 9.99
N VAL A 568 45.11 9.64 9.58
CA VAL A 568 44.23 8.54 9.99
C VAL A 568 45.07 7.47 10.67
N THR A 569 44.72 7.13 11.90
CA THR A 569 45.30 5.98 12.62
C THR A 569 44.26 4.88 12.75
N LYS A 570 44.64 3.64 12.42
CA LYS A 570 43.79 2.47 12.61
C LYS A 570 44.16 1.76 13.91
N LEU A 571 43.15 1.52 14.73
CA LEU A 571 43.23 0.81 16.00
C LEU A 571 42.67 -0.61 15.85
N ASP A 572 43.42 -1.61 16.32
CA ASP A 572 43.03 -3.02 16.24
C ASP A 572 41.89 -3.26 17.24
N TRP A 573 40.71 -3.63 16.74
CA TRP A 573 39.49 -3.83 17.53
C TRP A 573 39.09 -5.30 17.61
N THR A 574 40.06 -6.20 17.42
CA THR A 574 39.84 -7.65 17.44
C THR A 574 39.83 -8.24 18.85
N SER A 575 40.25 -7.48 19.88
CA SER A 575 40.26 -7.93 21.28
C SER A 575 38.85 -7.93 21.92
N PRO A 576 38.47 -8.98 22.67
CA PRO A 576 37.19 -9.03 23.38
C PRO A 576 37.06 -8.05 24.55
N SER A 577 38.16 -7.43 25.00
CA SER A 577 38.17 -6.48 26.13
C SER A 577 37.88 -5.02 25.76
N LEU A 578 37.71 -4.73 24.47
CA LEU A 578 37.48 -3.37 23.99
C LEU A 578 35.98 -3.08 23.94
N ALA A 579 35.56 -2.05 24.68
CA ALA A 579 34.18 -1.62 24.69
C ALA A 579 33.78 -1.13 23.29
N TRP A 580 32.67 -1.59 22.74
CA TRP A 580 32.14 -0.97 21.52
C TRP A 580 31.57 0.41 21.89
N PRO A 581 31.74 1.46 21.07
CA PRO A 581 31.00 2.69 21.31
C PRO A 581 29.49 2.38 21.22
N VAL A 582 28.69 3.01 22.08
CA VAL A 582 27.24 3.00 21.90
C VAL A 582 26.99 3.64 20.54
N ALA A 583 26.26 2.95 19.65
CA ALA A 583 25.93 3.46 18.33
C ALA A 583 25.28 4.83 18.51
N THR A 584 25.99 5.87 18.08
CA THR A 584 25.44 7.22 18.06
C THR A 584 24.65 7.29 16.75
N PRO A 585 23.33 7.51 16.78
CA PRO A 585 22.62 7.84 15.54
C PRO A 585 23.33 9.06 14.93
N LEU A 586 23.76 8.90 13.68
CA LEU A 586 24.47 9.93 12.92
C LEU A 586 23.57 11.14 12.64
#